data_AF-A0A7V1JE71-F1
#
_entry.id   AF-A0A7V1JE71-F1
#
_cell.length_a   1.000
_cell.length_b   1.000
_cell.length_c   1.000
_cell.angle_alpha   90.00
_cell.angle_beta   90.00
_cell.angle_gamma   90.00
#
_symmetry.space_group_name_H-M   'P 1'
#
loop_
_entity.id
_entity.type
_entity.pdbx_description
1 polymer ?
#
loop_
_entity_poly.entity_id
_entity_poly.type
_entity_poly.pdbx_seq_one_letter_code
_entity_poly.pdbx_strand_id
1 'polypeptide(L)'
;METLEKIKLVYSFMDNDASNLLHLNNLMKSGTNDFIVHVYSFISNLEDFSKFLPDEEIRDKHQEELKQWFMGLFSGTYNNVYFRKLKRIGKAHADIKLPSHYVSATMNYIRNYLHDIILENFQISDKRDELIASVNKIIDMNLDIIISSYIDEGKLYVASTKLETKIIKFTSKFAYALDLTLVISLIVATLMVFLLFAFEVYRFASGGIPFETTVVDILGVMLIVWAIRELLEEEVKKLRGHKFALSAFIGLAMAALLRKILIFSLIPEKSEEVAILGFLILVLGIVYWLMNKSEKS
;
A
#
# COMPACT_ATOMS: atom_id res chain seq x y z
N MET A 1 -3.44 5.65 5.53
CA MET A 1 -3.01 7.04 5.82
C MET A 1 -2.91 7.17 7.33
N GLU A 2 -1.71 7.38 7.87
CA GLU A 2 -1.54 7.51 9.32
C GLU A 2 -2.22 8.78 9.85
N THR A 3 -2.85 8.67 11.02
CA THR A 3 -3.50 9.78 11.72
C THR A 3 -2.45 10.54 12.54
N LEU A 4 -2.62 11.86 12.72
CA LEU A 4 -1.70 12.70 13.49
C LEU A 4 -1.37 12.11 14.87
N GLU A 5 -2.38 11.55 15.54
CA GLU A 5 -2.23 10.90 16.86
C GLU A 5 -1.27 9.70 16.83
N LYS A 6 -1.25 8.93 15.73
CA LYS A 6 -0.32 7.80 15.60
C LYS A 6 1.12 8.29 15.44
N ILE A 7 1.33 9.33 14.65
CA ILE A 7 2.66 9.90 14.43
C ILE A 7 3.19 10.50 15.73
N LYS A 8 2.38 11.26 16.46
CA LYS A 8 2.77 11.76 17.79
C LYS A 8 3.15 10.64 18.74
N LEU A 9 2.39 9.53 18.75
CA LEU A 9 2.68 8.36 19.58
C LEU A 9 4.02 7.71 19.22
N VAL A 10 4.30 7.51 17.92
CA VAL A 10 5.57 6.90 17.44
C VAL A 10 6.78 7.74 17.84
N TYR A 11 6.66 9.06 17.76
CA TYR A 11 7.74 9.99 18.13
C TYR A 11 7.78 10.35 19.62
N SER A 12 6.90 9.76 20.44
CA SER A 12 6.74 10.12 21.85
C SER A 12 6.64 11.64 22.05
N PHE A 13 5.87 12.30 21.17
CA PHE A 13 5.66 13.75 21.19
C PHE A 13 4.54 14.09 22.17
N MET A 14 4.90 14.72 23.29
CA MET A 14 4.00 15.03 24.40
C MET A 14 3.74 16.54 24.53
N ASP A 15 2.80 16.91 25.41
CA ASP A 15 2.47 18.32 25.65
C ASP A 15 3.65 19.15 26.19
N ASN A 16 4.60 18.51 26.89
CA ASN A 16 5.85 19.16 27.29
C ASN A 16 6.70 19.54 26.07
N ASP A 17 6.73 18.72 25.02
CA ASP A 17 7.46 19.06 23.78
C ASP A 17 6.83 20.27 23.11
N ALA A 18 5.50 20.35 23.07
CA ALA A 18 4.80 21.51 22.54
C ALA A 18 5.08 22.79 23.35
N SER A 19 5.13 22.66 24.68
CA SER A 19 5.46 23.76 25.59
C SER A 19 6.91 24.23 25.43
N ASN A 20 7.85 23.29 25.24
CA ASN A 20 9.25 23.56 24.95
C ASN A 20 9.44 24.33 23.64
N LEU A 21 8.75 23.90 22.59
CA LEU A 21 8.80 24.58 21.29
C LEU A 21 8.16 25.97 21.35
N LEU A 22 7.08 26.13 22.13
CA LEU A 22 6.49 27.45 22.39
C LEU A 22 7.45 28.37 23.17
N HIS A 23 8.22 27.83 24.12
CA HIS A 23 9.22 28.59 24.87
C HIS A 23 10.30 29.18 23.95
N LEU A 24 10.70 28.45 22.90
CA LEU A 24 11.65 28.90 21.88
C LEU A 24 11.07 29.94 20.91
N ASN A 25 9.75 30.16 20.89
CA ASN A 25 9.07 30.96 19.87
C ASN A 25 9.68 32.36 19.72
N ASN A 26 9.85 33.09 20.83
CA ASN A 26 10.34 34.48 20.77
C ASN A 26 11.77 34.55 20.23
N LEU A 27 12.65 33.65 20.69
CA LEU A 27 14.05 33.56 20.24
C LEU A 27 14.13 33.27 18.74
N MET A 28 13.35 32.28 18.28
CA MET A 28 13.34 31.87 16.87
C MET A 28 12.68 32.93 15.98
N LYS A 29 11.67 33.63 16.50
CA LYS A 29 11.01 34.73 15.79
C LYS A 29 11.98 35.88 15.49
N SER A 30 12.83 36.25 16.46
CA SER A 30 13.85 37.29 16.22
C SER A 30 14.87 36.89 15.16
N GLY A 31 15.23 35.60 15.08
CA GLY A 31 16.21 35.08 14.13
C GLY A 31 15.65 34.62 12.77
N THR A 32 14.37 34.87 12.47
CA THR A 32 13.72 34.29 11.27
C THR A 32 14.34 34.76 9.95
N ASN A 33 14.79 36.01 9.87
CA ASN A 33 15.44 36.50 8.64
C ASN A 33 16.83 35.86 8.47
N ASP A 34 17.60 35.76 9.54
CA ASP A 34 18.92 35.11 9.51
C ASP A 34 18.78 33.63 9.14
N PHE A 35 17.80 32.93 9.69
CA PHE A 35 17.45 31.56 9.33
C PHE A 35 17.30 31.39 7.81
N ILE A 36 16.57 32.29 7.14
CA ILE A 36 16.40 32.22 5.69
C ILE A 36 17.72 32.40 4.96
N VAL A 37 18.55 33.37 5.37
CA VAL A 37 19.86 33.59 4.75
C VAL A 37 20.72 32.33 4.85
N HIS A 38 20.79 31.71 6.03
CA HIS A 38 21.57 30.50 6.25
C HIS A 38 21.06 29.30 5.44
N VAL A 39 19.75 29.04 5.47
CA VAL A 39 19.16 27.91 4.74
C VAL A 39 19.25 28.12 3.23
N TYR A 40 19.04 29.33 2.71
CA TYR A 40 19.21 29.59 1.28
C TYR A 40 20.66 29.49 0.83
N SER A 41 21.61 29.91 1.66
CA SER A 41 23.03 29.67 1.39
C SER A 41 23.30 28.18 1.22
N PHE A 42 22.77 27.32 2.09
CA PHE A 42 22.87 25.87 1.94
C PHE A 42 22.17 25.34 0.67
N ILE A 43 20.91 25.70 0.46
CA ILE A 43 20.11 25.20 -0.68
C ILE A 43 20.71 25.64 -2.03
N SER A 44 21.31 26.84 -2.09
CA SER A 44 21.95 27.36 -3.30
C SER A 44 23.18 26.56 -3.77
N ASN A 45 23.79 25.78 -2.87
CA ASN A 45 24.93 24.92 -3.18
C ASN A 45 24.52 23.53 -3.72
N LEU A 46 23.21 23.23 -3.79
CA LEU A 46 22.73 21.97 -4.36
C LEU A 46 22.83 22.01 -5.90
N GLU A 47 23.24 20.89 -6.49
CA GLU A 47 23.50 20.75 -7.94
C GLU A 47 22.32 21.23 -8.82
N ASP A 48 21.10 20.87 -8.43
CA ASP A 48 19.87 21.19 -9.16
C ASP A 48 19.19 22.50 -8.70
N PHE A 49 19.85 23.37 -7.92
CA PHE A 49 19.23 24.57 -7.36
C PHE A 49 18.55 25.46 -8.41
N SER A 50 19.28 25.77 -9.49
CA SER A 50 18.82 26.66 -10.57
C SER A 50 17.65 26.08 -11.37
N LYS A 51 17.49 24.76 -11.36
CA LYS A 51 16.39 24.06 -12.04
C LYS A 51 15.06 24.20 -11.29
N PHE A 52 15.10 24.17 -9.96
CA PHE A 52 13.89 24.26 -9.13
C PHE A 52 13.57 25.68 -8.68
N LEU A 53 14.58 26.54 -8.56
CA LEU A 53 14.45 27.94 -8.14
C LEU A 53 15.14 28.86 -9.18
N PRO A 54 14.61 28.95 -10.42
CA PRO A 54 15.28 29.63 -11.53
C PRO A 54 15.25 31.16 -11.44
N ASP A 55 14.11 31.74 -11.05
CA ASP A 55 13.88 33.18 -11.02
C ASP A 55 13.71 33.74 -9.60
N GLU A 56 13.82 35.06 -9.48
CA GLU A 56 13.76 35.79 -8.20
C GLU A 56 12.37 35.74 -7.56
N GLU A 57 11.29 35.79 -8.37
CA GLU A 57 9.91 35.76 -7.87
C GLU A 57 9.58 34.42 -7.18
N ILE A 58 9.98 33.30 -7.79
CA ILE A 58 9.83 31.96 -7.20
C ILE A 58 10.66 31.84 -5.92
N ARG A 59 11.88 32.39 -5.91
CA ARG A 59 12.74 32.40 -4.72
C ARG A 59 12.10 33.18 -3.59
N ASP A 60 11.63 34.39 -3.84
CA ASP A 60 11.00 35.24 -2.82
C ASP A 60 9.76 34.57 -2.22
N LYS A 61 8.93 33.97 -3.09
CA LYS A 61 7.77 33.21 -2.64
C LYS A 61 8.16 32.00 -1.79
N HIS A 62 9.17 31.24 -2.22
CA HIS A 62 9.65 30.09 -1.45
C HIS A 62 10.30 30.51 -0.12
N GLN A 63 11.03 31.64 -0.09
CA GLN A 63 11.55 32.21 1.16
C GLN A 63 10.42 32.51 2.14
N GLU A 64 9.35 33.17 1.68
CA GLU A 64 8.22 33.48 2.55
C GLU A 64 7.51 32.21 3.06
N GLU A 65 7.25 31.24 2.19
CA GLU A 65 6.67 29.96 2.61
C GLU A 65 7.55 29.22 3.62
N LEU A 66 8.88 29.29 3.44
CA LEU A 66 9.85 28.71 4.37
C LEU A 66 9.86 29.43 5.72
N LYS A 67 9.71 30.77 5.76
CA LYS A 67 9.54 31.54 7.01
C LYS A 67 8.27 31.11 7.73
N GLN A 68 7.16 30.99 7.01
CA GLN A 68 5.87 30.57 7.57
C GLN A 68 5.88 29.12 8.05
N TRP A 69 6.67 28.24 7.42
CA TRP A 69 6.89 26.89 7.92
C TRP A 69 7.75 26.89 9.18
N PHE A 70 8.87 27.62 9.19
CA PHE A 70 9.78 27.74 10.32
C PHE A 70 9.08 28.26 11.58
N MET A 71 8.31 29.34 11.46
CA MET A 71 7.50 29.86 12.57
C MET A 71 6.44 28.87 13.05
N GLY A 72 5.93 28.01 12.15
CA GLY A 72 5.00 26.95 12.49
C GLY A 72 5.59 25.89 13.42
N LEU A 73 6.90 25.62 13.34
CA LEU A 73 7.60 24.67 14.23
C LEU A 73 7.47 25.07 15.70
N PHE A 74 7.43 26.37 15.99
CA PHE A 74 7.42 26.93 17.35
C PHE A 74 6.05 27.44 17.77
N SER A 75 4.98 27.07 17.06
CA SER A 75 3.63 27.57 17.32
C SER A 75 3.00 27.04 18.62
N GLY A 76 3.54 25.95 19.18
CA GLY A 76 2.97 25.26 20.34
C GLY A 76 1.66 24.49 20.06
N THR A 77 1.13 24.53 18.83
CA THR A 77 -0.13 23.86 18.48
C THR A 77 0.01 22.98 17.23
N TYR A 78 0.00 21.67 17.44
CA TYR A 78 0.20 20.67 16.38
C TYR A 78 -1.06 19.83 16.22
N ASN A 79 -1.98 20.31 15.39
CA ASN A 79 -3.29 19.70 15.14
C ASN A 79 -3.42 19.23 13.67
N ASN A 80 -4.61 18.75 13.29
CA ASN A 80 -4.88 18.30 11.93
C ASN A 80 -4.74 19.41 10.86
N VAL A 81 -4.81 20.70 11.23
CA VAL A 81 -4.55 21.81 10.31
C VAL A 81 -3.05 21.88 10.00
N TYR A 82 -2.20 21.82 11.03
CA TYR A 82 -0.75 21.76 10.90
C TYR A 82 -0.34 20.56 10.02
N PHE A 83 -0.90 19.39 10.31
CA PHE A 83 -0.66 18.16 9.55
C PHE A 83 -1.01 18.28 8.06
N ARG A 84 -2.16 18.89 7.74
CA ARG A 84 -2.58 19.13 6.35
C ARG A 84 -1.64 20.10 5.62
N LYS A 85 -1.09 21.10 6.32
CA LYS A 85 -0.09 22.02 5.75
C LYS A 85 1.17 21.24 5.34
N LEU A 86 1.69 20.36 6.20
CA LEU A 86 2.87 19.54 5.89
C LEU A 86 2.67 18.61 4.69
N LYS A 87 1.49 17.99 4.58
CA LYS A 87 1.14 17.18 3.39
C LYS A 87 1.11 18.00 2.10
N ARG A 88 0.58 19.22 2.16
CA ARG A 88 0.60 20.14 1.01
C ARG A 88 2.03 20.52 0.61
N ILE A 89 2.90 20.74 1.60
CA ILE A 89 4.32 21.00 1.36
C ILE A 89 4.98 19.79 0.67
N GLY A 90 4.80 18.58 1.22
CA GLY A 90 5.35 17.36 0.60
C GLY A 90 4.84 17.13 -0.81
N LYS A 91 3.53 17.32 -1.03
CA LYS A 91 2.93 17.26 -2.36
C LYS A 91 3.52 18.29 -3.33
N ALA A 92 3.71 19.54 -2.90
CA ALA A 92 4.28 20.57 -3.76
C ALA A 92 5.70 20.20 -4.23
N HIS A 93 6.53 19.64 -3.35
CA HIS A 93 7.88 19.19 -3.70
C HIS A 93 7.88 17.93 -4.58
N ALA A 94 6.93 17.01 -4.37
CA ALA A 94 6.76 15.83 -5.21
C ALA A 94 6.23 16.17 -6.62
N ASP A 95 5.29 17.12 -6.72
CA ASP A 95 4.71 17.60 -7.98
C ASP A 95 5.78 18.21 -8.90
N ILE A 96 6.76 18.94 -8.34
CA ILE A 96 7.92 19.46 -9.09
C ILE A 96 9.04 18.43 -9.29
N LYS A 97 8.89 17.21 -8.75
CA LYS A 97 9.87 16.12 -8.79
C LYS A 97 11.21 16.46 -8.13
N LEU A 98 11.19 17.25 -7.06
CA LEU A 98 12.39 17.50 -6.27
C LEU A 98 12.86 16.19 -5.61
N PRO A 99 14.10 15.73 -5.80
CA PRO A 99 14.59 14.52 -5.13
C PRO A 99 14.42 14.59 -3.60
N SER A 100 13.81 13.56 -3.01
CA SER A 100 13.47 13.56 -1.58
C SER A 100 14.69 13.65 -0.66
N HIS A 101 15.86 13.19 -1.11
CA HIS A 101 17.11 13.32 -0.34
C HIS A 101 17.57 14.77 -0.16
N TYR A 102 17.20 15.70 -1.06
CA TYR A 102 17.46 17.14 -0.86
C TYR A 102 16.63 17.71 0.29
N VAL A 103 15.37 17.25 0.43
CA VAL A 103 14.53 17.61 1.58
C VAL A 103 15.15 17.09 2.87
N SER A 104 15.60 15.83 2.88
CA SER A 104 16.27 15.24 4.05
C SER A 104 17.56 15.98 4.43
N ALA A 105 18.40 16.34 3.45
CA ALA A 105 19.62 17.09 3.67
C ALA A 105 19.33 18.50 4.22
N THR A 106 18.32 19.18 3.68
CA THR A 106 17.88 20.49 4.17
C THR A 106 17.35 20.40 5.60
N MET A 107 16.56 19.39 5.94
CA MET A 107 16.08 19.18 7.32
C MET A 107 17.23 18.87 8.30
N ASN A 108 18.27 18.15 7.86
CA ASN A 108 19.47 17.93 8.67
C ASN A 108 20.22 19.26 8.92
N TYR A 109 20.41 20.08 7.89
CA TYR A 109 21.02 21.40 8.03
C TYR A 109 20.25 22.29 9.01
N ILE A 110 18.93 22.36 8.86
CA ILE A 110 18.04 23.13 9.74
C ILE A 110 18.13 22.65 11.19
N ARG A 111 18.17 21.33 11.41
CA ARG A 111 18.32 20.76 12.76
C ARG A 111 19.61 21.23 13.43
N ASN A 112 20.74 21.15 12.74
CA ASN A 112 22.02 21.57 13.28
C ASN A 112 22.01 23.07 13.60
N TYR A 113 21.49 23.89 12.67
CA TYR A 113 21.30 25.32 12.90
C TYR A 113 20.47 25.63 14.15
N LEU A 114 19.37 24.90 14.36
CA LEU A 114 18.54 25.05 15.56
C LEU A 114 19.25 24.59 16.83
N HIS A 115 20.08 23.55 16.75
CA HIS A 115 20.89 23.10 17.89
C HIS A 115 21.90 24.16 18.28
N ASP A 116 22.59 24.75 17.31
CA ASP A 116 23.59 25.80 17.56
C ASP A 116 22.95 27.00 18.29
N ILE A 117 21.78 27.46 17.84
CA ILE A 117 21.02 28.53 18.53
C ILE A 117 20.72 28.16 19.99
N ILE A 118 20.29 26.93 20.25
CA ILE A 118 19.96 26.49 21.61
C ILE A 118 21.23 26.40 22.47
N LEU A 119 22.33 25.89 21.91
CA LEU A 119 23.61 25.77 22.61
C LEU A 119 24.21 27.15 22.97
N GLU A 120 24.01 28.16 22.11
CA GLU A 120 24.48 29.53 22.34
C GLU A 120 23.63 30.29 23.37
N ASN A 121 22.33 30.04 23.43
CA ASN A 121 21.39 30.82 24.27
C ASN A 121 21.05 30.16 25.61
N PHE A 122 21.35 28.87 25.79
CA PHE A 122 21.02 28.13 27.01
C PHE A 122 22.26 27.46 27.61
N GLN A 123 22.44 27.62 28.91
CA GLN A 123 23.51 26.94 29.66
C GLN A 123 23.27 25.43 29.71
N ILE A 124 24.35 24.68 29.92
CA ILE A 124 24.32 23.23 30.13
C ILE A 124 23.37 22.93 31.29
N SER A 125 22.24 22.30 30.97
CA SER A 125 21.18 21.97 31.90
C SER A 125 20.26 20.93 31.30
N ASP A 126 19.55 20.18 32.15
CA ASP A 126 18.51 19.24 31.71
C ASP A 126 17.49 19.93 30.80
N LYS A 127 17.19 21.22 31.09
CA LYS A 127 16.25 21.98 30.28
C LYS A 127 16.72 22.17 28.85
N ARG A 128 18.01 22.45 28.66
CA ARG A 128 18.59 22.59 27.32
C ARG A 128 18.48 21.29 26.53
N ASP A 129 18.75 20.17 27.19
CA ASP A 129 18.71 18.85 26.54
C ASP A 129 17.26 18.46 26.19
N GLU A 130 16.28 18.81 27.03
CA GLU A 130 14.85 18.72 26.70
C GLU A 130 14.47 19.54 25.47
N LEU A 131 14.94 20.78 25.36
CA LEU A 131 14.66 21.65 24.20
C LEU A 131 15.20 21.03 22.90
N ILE A 132 16.44 20.51 22.93
CA ILE A 132 17.07 19.82 21.80
C ILE A 132 16.26 18.58 21.42
N ALA A 133 15.83 17.79 22.40
CA ALA A 133 14.99 16.60 22.16
C ALA A 133 13.65 16.97 21.51
N SER A 134 12.96 18.02 21.99
CA SER A 134 11.70 18.48 21.40
C SER A 134 11.89 19.02 19.98
N VAL A 135 13.00 19.73 19.70
CA VAL A 135 13.36 20.16 18.34
C VAL A 135 13.62 18.96 17.42
N ASN A 136 14.34 17.95 17.88
CA ASN A 136 14.57 16.74 17.08
C ASN A 136 13.27 16.08 16.68
N LYS A 137 12.37 15.85 17.66
CA LYS A 137 11.07 15.23 17.39
C LYS A 137 10.24 16.01 16.38
N ILE A 138 10.13 17.34 16.52
CA ILE A 138 9.29 18.11 15.58
C ILE A 138 9.87 18.13 14.16
N ILE A 139 11.20 18.23 14.00
CA ILE A 139 11.85 18.18 12.69
C ILE A 139 11.67 16.80 12.06
N ASP A 140 11.87 15.72 12.82
CA ASP A 140 11.71 14.35 12.32
C ASP A 140 10.26 14.05 11.95
N MET A 141 9.29 14.47 12.77
CA MET A 141 7.87 14.38 12.42
C MET A 141 7.53 15.15 11.15
N ASN A 142 8.09 16.36 10.98
CA ASN A 142 7.88 17.15 9.76
C ASN A 142 8.45 16.44 8.53
N LEU A 143 9.68 15.92 8.64
CA LEU A 143 10.34 15.17 7.58
C LEU A 143 9.55 13.92 7.20
N ASP A 144 9.10 13.12 8.17
CA ASP A 144 8.30 11.91 7.93
C ASP A 144 7.00 12.22 7.16
N ILE A 145 6.28 13.27 7.56
CA ILE A 145 5.03 13.66 6.88
C ILE A 145 5.28 14.17 5.46
N ILE A 146 6.36 14.92 5.27
CA ILE A 146 6.74 15.45 3.96
C ILE A 146 7.19 14.31 3.04
N ILE A 147 8.05 13.40 3.51
CA ILE A 147 8.60 12.28 2.74
C ILE A 147 7.54 11.21 2.47
N SER A 148 6.63 10.93 3.39
CA SER A 148 5.52 10.01 3.13
C SER A 148 4.62 10.48 1.98
N SER A 149 4.51 11.79 1.77
CA SER A 149 3.80 12.38 0.62
C SER A 149 4.50 12.08 -0.72
N TYR A 150 5.82 11.84 -0.72
CA TYR A 150 6.55 11.37 -1.89
C TYR A 150 6.28 9.91 -2.23
N ILE A 151 6.08 9.03 -1.23
CA ILE A 151 5.92 7.58 -1.47
C ILE A 151 4.56 7.27 -2.10
N ASP A 152 3.51 7.98 -1.67
CA ASP A 152 2.19 7.89 -2.28
C ASP A 152 2.25 8.29 -3.78
N GLU A 153 3.14 9.22 -4.16
CA GLU A 153 3.39 9.59 -5.56
C GLU A 153 4.48 8.72 -6.24
N GLY A 154 5.45 8.20 -5.49
CA GLY A 154 6.54 7.35 -5.99
C GLY A 154 6.05 5.99 -6.48
N LYS A 155 4.99 5.46 -5.86
CA LYS A 155 4.22 4.31 -6.40
C LYS A 155 3.61 4.61 -7.77
N LEU A 156 3.33 5.87 -8.09
CA LEU A 156 2.92 6.30 -9.43
C LEU A 156 4.12 6.53 -10.36
N TYR A 157 5.33 6.75 -9.83
CA TYR A 157 6.51 7.15 -10.59
C TYR A 157 7.34 6.01 -11.19
N VAL A 158 7.30 4.79 -10.61
CA VAL A 158 7.85 3.59 -11.27
C VAL A 158 7.12 3.30 -12.61
N ALA A 159 5.99 3.96 -12.87
CA ALA A 159 5.29 4.03 -14.15
C ALA A 159 5.59 5.36 -14.87
N SER A 160 6.79 5.50 -15.43
CA SER A 160 7.36 6.79 -15.83
C SER A 160 6.93 7.35 -17.20
N THR A 161 5.98 6.74 -17.91
CA THR A 161 5.29 7.42 -19.02
C THR A 161 3.83 7.75 -18.67
N LYS A 162 3.35 8.94 -19.03
CA LYS A 162 1.94 9.37 -18.79
C LYS A 162 0.92 8.36 -19.35
N LEU A 163 1.32 7.60 -20.37
CA LEU A 163 0.60 6.46 -20.93
C LEU A 163 0.63 5.26 -19.99
N GLU A 164 1.79 4.86 -19.48
CA GLU A 164 1.90 3.80 -18.46
C GLU A 164 1.05 4.08 -17.24
N THR A 165 1.04 5.29 -16.68
CA THR A 165 0.22 5.56 -15.48
C THR A 165 -1.29 5.47 -15.78
N LYS A 166 -1.73 5.88 -16.99
CA LYS A 166 -3.13 5.77 -17.41
C LYS A 166 -3.51 4.33 -17.71
N ILE A 167 -2.63 3.57 -18.36
CA ILE A 167 -2.77 2.15 -18.63
C ILE A 167 -2.77 1.37 -17.32
N ILE A 168 -1.86 1.63 -16.38
CA ILE A 168 -1.81 0.93 -15.09
C ILE A 168 -3.03 1.25 -14.24
N LYS A 169 -3.50 2.52 -14.19
CA LYS A 169 -4.75 2.86 -13.50
C LYS A 169 -5.98 2.25 -14.18
N PHE A 170 -5.97 2.14 -15.50
CA PHE A 170 -7.03 1.49 -16.26
C PHE A 170 -7.01 -0.03 -16.02
N THR A 171 -5.86 -0.66 -16.16
CA THR A 171 -5.61 -2.09 -15.91
C THR A 171 -5.93 -2.47 -14.48
N SER A 172 -5.58 -1.67 -13.48
CA SER A 172 -5.90 -1.99 -12.08
C SER A 172 -7.40 -1.90 -11.79
N LYS A 173 -8.08 -0.87 -12.30
CA LYS A 173 -9.55 -0.76 -12.21
C LYS A 173 -10.26 -1.85 -13.00
N PHE A 174 -9.76 -2.19 -14.18
CA PHE A 174 -10.30 -3.22 -15.04
C PHE A 174 -10.11 -4.61 -14.43
N ALA A 175 -8.92 -4.90 -13.88
CA ALA A 175 -8.66 -6.14 -13.15
C ALA A 175 -9.59 -6.28 -11.96
N TYR A 176 -9.76 -5.23 -11.15
CA TYR A 176 -10.72 -5.24 -10.05
C TYR A 176 -12.16 -5.48 -10.53
N ALA A 177 -12.57 -4.89 -11.65
CA ALA A 177 -13.89 -5.12 -12.24
C ALA A 177 -14.08 -6.56 -12.74
N LEU A 178 -13.05 -7.16 -13.34
CA LEU A 178 -13.07 -8.57 -13.75
C LEU A 178 -13.18 -9.49 -12.54
N ASP A 179 -12.37 -9.27 -11.50
CA ASP A 179 -12.37 -10.08 -10.28
C ASP A 179 -13.74 -9.99 -9.57
N LEU A 180 -14.32 -8.78 -9.50
CA LEU A 180 -15.67 -8.60 -8.97
C LEU A 180 -16.73 -9.36 -9.79
N THR A 181 -16.62 -9.29 -11.12
CA THR A 181 -17.53 -9.99 -12.04
C THR A 181 -17.42 -11.51 -11.86
N LEU A 182 -16.20 -12.04 -11.71
CA LEU A 182 -15.94 -13.45 -11.45
C LEU A 182 -16.58 -13.90 -10.14
N VAL A 183 -16.38 -13.17 -9.04
CA VAL A 183 -16.99 -13.51 -7.74
C VAL A 183 -18.52 -13.53 -7.83
N ILE A 184 -19.13 -12.53 -8.47
CA ILE A 184 -20.57 -12.49 -8.67
C ILE A 184 -21.05 -13.70 -9.49
N SER A 185 -20.34 -14.03 -10.58
CA SER A 185 -20.68 -15.19 -11.41
C SER A 185 -20.57 -16.52 -10.65
N LEU A 186 -19.56 -16.68 -9.78
CA LEU A 186 -19.38 -17.86 -8.94
C LEU A 186 -20.47 -17.97 -7.88
N ILE A 187 -20.90 -16.84 -7.30
CA ILE A 187 -22.04 -16.81 -6.35
C ILE A 187 -23.33 -17.26 -7.05
N VAL A 188 -23.61 -16.73 -8.25
CA VAL A 188 -24.79 -17.11 -9.04
C VAL A 188 -24.73 -18.59 -9.43
N ALA A 189 -23.56 -19.08 -9.86
CA ALA A 189 -23.36 -20.50 -10.17
C ALA A 189 -23.58 -21.38 -8.95
N THR A 190 -23.07 -20.99 -7.77
CA THR A 190 -23.29 -21.71 -6.50
C THR A 190 -24.78 -21.83 -6.21
N LEU A 191 -25.54 -20.72 -6.34
CA LEU A 191 -26.99 -20.72 -6.11
C LEU A 191 -27.71 -21.62 -7.11
N MET A 192 -27.36 -21.56 -8.39
CA MET A 192 -27.97 -22.39 -9.43
C MET A 192 -27.73 -23.88 -9.18
N VAL A 193 -26.50 -24.27 -8.82
CA VAL A 193 -26.14 -25.66 -8.52
C VAL A 193 -26.84 -26.15 -7.25
N PHE A 194 -27.00 -25.30 -6.24
CA PHE A 194 -27.76 -25.62 -5.04
C PHE A 194 -29.26 -25.85 -5.33
N LEU A 195 -29.85 -25.08 -6.25
CA LEU A 195 -31.23 -25.30 -6.70
C LEU A 195 -31.38 -26.63 -7.46
N LEU A 196 -30.38 -27.01 -8.28
CA LEU A 196 -30.36 -28.32 -8.95
C LEU A 196 -30.31 -29.46 -7.92
N PHE A 197 -29.45 -29.35 -6.91
CA PHE A 197 -29.39 -30.31 -5.80
C PHE A 197 -30.75 -30.46 -5.09
N ALA A 198 -31.40 -29.34 -4.75
CA ALA A 198 -32.70 -29.36 -4.10
C ALA A 198 -33.77 -30.02 -4.99
N PHE A 199 -33.71 -29.81 -6.30
CA PHE A 199 -34.60 -30.45 -7.27
C PHE A 199 -34.39 -31.97 -7.34
N GLU A 200 -33.14 -32.44 -7.35
CA GLU A 200 -32.81 -33.87 -7.33
C GLU A 200 -33.33 -34.56 -6.05
N VAL A 201 -33.14 -33.92 -4.89
CA VAL A 201 -33.66 -34.41 -3.60
C VAL A 201 -35.19 -34.48 -3.61
N TYR A 202 -35.86 -33.45 -4.14
CA TYR A 202 -37.32 -33.43 -4.27
C TYR A 202 -37.82 -34.55 -5.18
N ARG A 203 -37.15 -34.76 -6.31
CA ARG A 203 -37.50 -35.79 -7.30
C ARG A 203 -37.39 -37.20 -6.73
N PHE A 204 -36.35 -37.46 -5.93
CA PHE A 204 -36.20 -38.70 -5.18
C PHE A 204 -37.31 -38.89 -4.14
N ALA A 205 -37.61 -37.85 -3.36
CA ALA A 205 -38.68 -37.91 -2.34
C ALA A 205 -40.07 -38.14 -2.95
N SER A 206 -40.31 -37.67 -4.18
CA SER A 206 -41.55 -37.91 -4.93
C SER A 206 -41.66 -39.32 -5.55
N GLY A 207 -40.66 -40.18 -5.36
CA GLY A 207 -40.68 -41.58 -5.79
C GLY A 207 -40.34 -41.81 -7.27
N GLY A 208 -39.73 -40.83 -7.96
CA GLY A 208 -39.61 -40.85 -9.41
C GLY A 208 -38.45 -41.64 -10.02
N ILE A 209 -37.42 -42.03 -9.24
CA ILE A 209 -36.15 -42.57 -9.78
C ILE A 209 -35.52 -43.58 -8.78
N PRO A 210 -34.82 -44.64 -9.26
CA PRO A 210 -34.01 -45.53 -8.40
C PRO A 210 -32.98 -44.80 -7.53
N PHE A 211 -32.67 -45.39 -6.38
CA PHE A 211 -31.72 -44.85 -5.40
C PHE A 211 -30.31 -44.69 -5.98
N GLU A 212 -29.84 -45.66 -6.74
CA GLU A 212 -28.46 -45.70 -7.28
C GLU A 212 -28.16 -44.51 -8.18
N THR A 213 -29.06 -44.18 -9.11
CA THR A 213 -28.91 -43.07 -10.04
C THR A 213 -28.99 -41.73 -9.32
N THR A 214 -29.89 -41.61 -8.34
CA THR A 214 -30.05 -40.39 -7.53
C THR A 214 -28.79 -40.09 -6.72
N VAL A 215 -28.17 -41.12 -6.11
CA VAL A 215 -26.94 -40.96 -5.33
C VAL A 215 -25.78 -40.49 -6.21
N VAL A 216 -25.65 -41.03 -7.42
CA VAL A 216 -24.62 -40.62 -8.38
C VAL A 216 -24.81 -39.16 -8.81
N ASP A 217 -26.04 -38.75 -9.08
CA ASP A 217 -26.37 -37.36 -9.48
C ASP A 217 -26.05 -36.37 -8.35
N ILE A 218 -26.51 -36.66 -7.12
CA ILE A 218 -26.25 -35.84 -5.94
C ILE A 218 -24.75 -35.71 -5.65
N LEU A 219 -24.00 -36.82 -5.69
CA LEU A 219 -22.54 -36.79 -5.51
C LEU A 219 -21.87 -35.97 -6.62
N GLY A 220 -22.39 -36.07 -7.85
CA GLY A 220 -21.99 -35.27 -9.00
C GLY A 220 -22.09 -33.77 -8.71
N VAL A 221 -23.26 -33.35 -8.22
CA VAL A 221 -23.59 -31.97 -7.87
C VAL A 221 -22.78 -31.47 -6.67
N MET A 222 -22.62 -32.27 -5.60
CA MET A 222 -21.81 -31.90 -4.43
C MET A 222 -20.35 -31.58 -4.80
N LEU A 223 -19.75 -32.36 -5.69
CA LEU A 223 -18.38 -32.13 -6.13
C LEU A 223 -18.25 -30.86 -6.99
N ILE A 224 -19.30 -30.46 -7.71
CA ILE A 224 -19.33 -29.17 -8.44
C ILE A 224 -19.38 -28.02 -7.42
N VAL A 225 -20.25 -28.11 -6.39
CA VAL A 225 -20.31 -27.11 -5.32
C VAL A 225 -18.97 -26.98 -4.61
N TRP A 226 -18.30 -28.09 -4.32
CA TRP A 226 -16.98 -28.09 -3.69
C TRP A 226 -15.94 -27.33 -4.54
N ALA A 227 -15.91 -27.58 -5.85
CA ALA A 227 -15.01 -26.89 -6.77
C ALA A 227 -15.31 -25.38 -6.88
N ILE A 228 -16.59 -25.00 -6.95
CA ILE A 228 -16.99 -23.58 -7.00
C ILE A 228 -16.62 -22.88 -5.68
N ARG A 229 -16.81 -23.55 -4.53
CA ARG A 229 -16.44 -23.02 -3.21
C ARG A 229 -14.94 -22.73 -3.14
N GLU A 230 -14.10 -23.66 -3.61
CA GLU A 230 -12.65 -23.50 -3.63
C GLU A 230 -12.23 -22.30 -4.50
N LEU A 231 -12.81 -22.16 -5.70
CA LEU A 231 -12.57 -20.99 -6.58
C LEU A 231 -12.99 -19.67 -5.94
N LEU A 232 -14.16 -19.66 -5.30
CA LEU A 232 -14.71 -18.48 -4.66
C LEU A 232 -13.84 -18.04 -3.48
N GLU A 233 -13.33 -18.98 -2.69
CA GLU A 233 -12.42 -18.69 -1.59
C GLU A 233 -11.13 -18.00 -2.08
N GLU A 234 -10.58 -18.47 -3.20
CA GLU A 234 -9.37 -17.89 -3.80
C GLU A 234 -9.61 -16.50 -4.42
N GLU A 235 -10.72 -16.28 -5.13
CA GLU A 235 -11.05 -14.95 -5.67
C GLU A 235 -11.37 -13.94 -4.55
N VAL A 236 -11.99 -14.38 -3.44
CA VAL A 236 -12.21 -13.51 -2.27
C VAL A 236 -10.90 -13.16 -1.57
N LYS A 237 -9.94 -14.10 -1.44
CA LYS A 237 -8.59 -13.83 -0.91
C LYS A 237 -7.87 -12.77 -1.76
N LYS A 238 -7.97 -12.89 -3.08
CA LYS A 238 -7.40 -11.92 -4.04
C LYS A 238 -7.99 -10.52 -3.86
N LEU A 239 -9.32 -10.39 -3.73
CA LEU A 239 -10.00 -9.11 -3.47
C LEU A 239 -9.61 -8.46 -2.12
N ARG A 240 -9.21 -9.26 -1.12
CA ARG A 240 -8.72 -8.77 0.18
C ARG A 240 -7.29 -8.23 0.15
N GLY A 241 -6.64 -8.23 -1.01
CA GLY A 241 -5.28 -7.71 -1.19
C GLY A 241 -4.17 -8.74 -0.91
N HIS A 242 -4.53 -10.02 -0.75
CA HIS A 242 -3.53 -11.10 -0.75
C HIS A 242 -3.03 -11.35 -2.17
N LYS A 243 -1.77 -11.80 -2.30
CA LYS A 243 -1.20 -12.22 -3.59
C LYS A 243 -2.03 -13.39 -4.13
N PHE A 244 -2.23 -13.42 -5.45
CA PHE A 244 -2.91 -14.52 -6.12
C PHE A 244 -2.17 -15.84 -5.83
N ALA A 245 -2.82 -16.76 -5.12
CA ALA A 245 -2.24 -18.05 -4.79
C ALA A 245 -2.34 -18.97 -6.02
N LEU A 246 -1.44 -18.76 -6.99
CA LEU A 246 -1.37 -19.54 -8.23
C LEU A 246 -1.22 -21.06 -7.93
N SER A 247 -0.62 -21.42 -6.79
CA SER A 247 -0.57 -22.78 -6.27
C SER A 247 -1.95 -23.38 -5.96
N ALA A 248 -2.86 -22.62 -5.32
CA ALA A 248 -4.21 -23.07 -5.01
C ALA A 248 -5.04 -23.31 -6.29
N PHE A 249 -4.90 -22.42 -7.28
CA PHE A 249 -5.56 -22.58 -8.59
C PHE A 249 -5.07 -23.83 -9.34
N ILE A 250 -3.75 -24.08 -9.35
CA ILE A 250 -3.19 -25.30 -9.95
C ILE A 250 -3.66 -26.55 -9.20
N GLY A 251 -3.72 -26.49 -7.86
CA GLY A 251 -4.23 -27.58 -7.02
C GLY A 251 -5.68 -27.95 -7.36
N LEU A 252 -6.54 -26.95 -7.54
CA LEU A 252 -7.91 -27.17 -7.98
C LEU A 252 -8.00 -27.75 -9.39
N ALA A 253 -7.22 -27.22 -10.34
CA ALA A 253 -7.19 -27.73 -11.71
C ALA A 253 -6.74 -29.21 -11.73
N MET A 254 -5.73 -29.56 -10.95
CA MET A 254 -5.30 -30.95 -10.77
C MET A 254 -6.41 -31.82 -10.16
N ALA A 255 -7.11 -31.36 -9.11
CA ALA A 255 -8.21 -32.10 -8.50
C ALA A 255 -9.37 -32.35 -9.48
N ALA A 256 -9.72 -31.35 -10.30
CA ALA A 256 -10.74 -31.47 -11.33
C ALA A 256 -10.33 -32.47 -12.43
N LEU A 257 -9.08 -32.44 -12.87
CA LEU A 257 -8.54 -33.37 -13.86
C LEU A 257 -8.45 -34.80 -13.31
N LEU A 258 -8.01 -34.97 -12.05
CA LEU A 258 -8.01 -36.27 -11.37
C LEU A 258 -9.42 -36.88 -11.33
N ARG A 259 -10.43 -36.07 -10.98
CA ARG A 259 -11.84 -36.50 -11.02
C ARG A 259 -12.24 -36.97 -12.43
N LYS A 260 -11.85 -36.23 -13.46
CA LYS A 260 -12.16 -36.58 -14.86
C LYS A 260 -11.48 -37.89 -15.27
N ILE A 261 -10.21 -38.10 -14.89
CA ILE A 261 -9.51 -39.37 -15.13
C ILE A 261 -10.22 -40.54 -14.46
N LEU A 262 -10.63 -40.39 -13.19
CA LEU A 262 -11.32 -41.46 -12.46
C LEU A 262 -12.64 -41.87 -13.14
N ILE A 263 -13.41 -40.90 -13.64
CA ILE A 263 -14.67 -41.17 -14.35
C ILE A 263 -14.40 -41.82 -15.72
N PHE A 264 -13.44 -41.30 -16.48
CA PHE A 264 -13.17 -41.76 -17.85
C PHE A 264 -12.43 -43.09 -17.90
N SER A 265 -11.65 -43.42 -16.86
CA SER A 265 -10.97 -44.72 -16.73
C SER A 265 -11.95 -45.89 -16.55
N LEU A 266 -13.21 -45.62 -16.22
CA LEU A 266 -14.26 -46.63 -16.08
C LEU A 266 -14.98 -46.94 -17.41
N ILE A 267 -14.67 -46.20 -18.49
CA ILE A 267 -15.30 -46.33 -19.81
C ILE A 267 -14.24 -46.86 -20.82
N PRO A 268 -14.34 -48.14 -21.26
CA PRO A 268 -13.29 -48.78 -22.07
C PRO A 268 -12.94 -48.09 -23.38
N GLU A 269 -13.89 -47.37 -23.99
CA GLU A 269 -13.71 -46.69 -25.28
C GLU A 269 -12.91 -45.39 -25.22
N LYS A 270 -12.50 -44.92 -24.02
CA LYS A 270 -11.88 -43.60 -23.82
C LYS A 270 -10.42 -43.64 -23.36
N SER A 271 -9.70 -44.72 -23.64
CA SER A 271 -8.32 -44.95 -23.18
C SER A 271 -7.33 -43.86 -23.64
N GLU A 272 -7.49 -43.31 -24.85
CA GLU A 272 -6.64 -42.24 -25.37
C GLU A 272 -6.85 -40.91 -24.62
N GLU A 273 -8.09 -40.56 -24.30
CA GLU A 273 -8.42 -39.35 -23.52
C GLU A 273 -7.83 -39.41 -22.11
N VAL A 274 -7.82 -40.59 -21.49
CA VAL A 274 -7.23 -40.82 -20.16
C VAL A 274 -5.70 -40.62 -20.18
N ALA A 275 -5.02 -41.08 -21.22
CA ALA A 275 -3.57 -40.89 -21.37
C ALA A 275 -3.19 -39.40 -21.49
N ILE A 276 -3.95 -38.63 -22.27
CA ILE A 276 -3.75 -37.18 -22.43
C ILE A 276 -3.98 -36.45 -21.11
N LEU A 277 -5.07 -36.77 -20.41
CA LEU A 277 -5.37 -36.17 -19.10
C LEU A 277 -4.29 -36.50 -18.06
N GLY A 278 -3.77 -37.74 -18.06
CA GLY A 278 -2.68 -38.16 -17.18
C GLY A 278 -1.39 -37.37 -17.41
N PHE A 279 -1.02 -37.15 -18.68
CA PHE A 279 0.12 -36.30 -19.04
C PHE A 279 -0.07 -34.84 -18.57
N LEU A 280 -1.27 -34.28 -18.75
CA LEU A 280 -1.58 -32.92 -18.32
C LEU A 280 -1.44 -32.72 -16.79
N ILE A 281 -1.88 -33.71 -15.99
CA ILE A 281 -1.72 -33.68 -14.54
C ILE A 281 -0.24 -33.74 -14.14
N LEU A 282 0.55 -34.56 -14.83
CA LEU A 282 1.99 -34.66 -14.57
C LEU A 282 2.69 -33.31 -14.83
N VAL A 283 2.35 -32.63 -15.92
CA VAL A 283 2.86 -31.28 -16.22
C VAL A 283 2.44 -30.28 -15.13
N LEU A 284 1.16 -30.26 -14.76
CA LEU A 284 0.67 -29.36 -13.70
C LEU A 284 1.33 -29.64 -12.34
N GLY A 285 1.59 -30.91 -12.01
CA GLY A 285 2.31 -31.31 -10.81
C GLY A 285 3.75 -30.82 -10.77
N ILE A 286 4.46 -30.86 -11.91
CA ILE A 286 5.82 -30.30 -12.04
C ILE A 286 5.78 -28.78 -11.84
N VAL A 287 4.83 -28.08 -12.46
CA VAL A 287 4.67 -26.62 -12.31
C VAL A 287 4.38 -26.27 -10.85
N TYR A 288 3.46 -26.99 -10.21
CA TYR A 288 3.14 -26.81 -8.79
C TYR A 288 4.37 -26.99 -7.89
N TRP A 289 5.18 -28.03 -8.15
CA TRP A 289 6.40 -28.31 -7.39
C TRP A 289 7.47 -27.21 -7.55
N LEU A 290 7.70 -26.74 -8.78
CA LEU A 290 8.66 -25.67 -9.07
C LEU A 290 8.28 -24.36 -8.38
N MET A 291 6.99 -24.03 -8.40
CA MET A 291 6.46 -22.83 -7.76
C MET A 291 6.65 -22.82 -6.25
N ASN A 292 6.30 -23.92 -5.59
CA ASN A 292 6.40 -24.02 -4.13
C ASN A 292 7.87 -24.06 -3.64
N LYS A 293 8.81 -24.38 -4.52
CA LYS A 293 10.26 -24.26 -4.26
C LYS A 293 10.74 -22.81 -4.33
N SER A 294 10.18 -22.00 -5.23
CA SER A 294 10.53 -20.58 -5.41
C SER A 294 9.98 -19.68 -4.30
N GLU A 295 8.88 -20.03 -3.64
CA GLU A 295 8.32 -19.23 -2.53
C GLU A 295 9.09 -19.41 -1.20
N LYS A 296 9.97 -20.41 -1.10
CA LYS A 296 10.77 -20.73 0.09
C LYS A 296 12.23 -20.28 0.03
N SER A 297 12.67 -19.71 -1.10
CA SER A 297 14.02 -19.15 -1.31
C SER A 297 13.98 -17.63 -1.34
#